data_AF-A0A6V7HYH2-F1
#
_entry.id   AF-A0A6V7HYH2-F1
#
_cell.length_a   1.000
_cell.length_b   1.000
_cell.length_c   1.000
_cell.angle_alpha   90.00
_cell.angle_beta   90.00
_cell.angle_gamma   90.00
#
_symmetry.space_group_name_H-M   'P 1'
#
loop_
_entity.id
_entity.type
_entity.pdbx_description
1 polymer ?
#
loop_
_entity_poly.entity_id
_entity_poly.type
_entity_poly.pdbx_seq_one_letter_code
_entity_poly.pdbx_strand_id
1 'polypeptide(L)' 'TPCSDNKDFAILRFHAGPPYEDIAFKIVSREWEYSYKRGFRCQFHNNIFQLWFHFKRYRYRR' A
#
# COMPACT_ATOMS: atom_id res chain seq x y z
N THR A 1 6.61 -2.19 6.34
CA THR A 1 7.94 -2.53 6.87
C THR A 1 8.81 -3.08 5.76
N PRO A 2 10.06 -2.62 5.56
CA PRO A 2 10.94 -3.20 4.53
C PRO A 2 11.29 -4.66 4.87
N CYS A 3 11.45 -5.52 3.85
CA CYS A 3 11.90 -6.90 4.07
C CYS A 3 13.40 -6.91 4.39
N SER A 4 13.82 -7.70 5.38
CA SER A 4 15.24 -7.90 5.74
C SER A 4 16.07 -8.42 4.57
N ASP A 5 15.49 -9.34 3.81
CA ASP A 5 16.22 -10.11 2.79
C ASP A 5 16.32 -9.35 1.47
N ASN A 6 15.38 -8.45 1.20
CA ASN A 6 15.38 -7.64 -0.01
C ASN A 6 14.73 -6.26 0.22
N LYS A 7 15.53 -5.21 0.11
CA LYS A 7 15.12 -3.81 0.26
C LYS A 7 14.18 -3.32 -0.84
N ASP A 8 14.10 -4.02 -1.97
CA ASP A 8 13.15 -3.72 -3.05
C ASP A 8 11.71 -4.08 -2.68
N PHE A 9 11.51 -4.83 -1.59
CA PHE A 9 10.19 -5.26 -1.13
C PHE A 9 9.90 -4.81 0.29
N ALA A 10 8.62 -4.56 0.54
CA ALA A 10 8.07 -4.24 1.84
C ALA A 10 6.86 -5.12 2.15
N ILE A 11 6.67 -5.40 3.42
CA ILE A 11 5.45 -5.99 3.96
C ILE A 11 4.47 -4.87 4.30
N LEU A 12 3.29 -4.94 3.68
CA LEU A 12 2.11 -4.14 4.00
C LEU A 12 1.18 -4.97 4.87
N ARG A 13 1.02 -4.59 6.14
CA ARG A 13 0.20 -5.30 7.12
C ARG A 13 -1.10 -4.54 7.38
N PHE A 14 -2.21 -5.25 7.34
CA PHE A 14 -3.53 -4.77 7.70
C PHE A 14 -3.91 -5.34 9.06
N HIS A 15 -4.34 -4.44 9.95
CA HIS A 15 -4.80 -4.77 11.28
C HIS A 15 -6.28 -4.42 11.39
N ALA A 16 -7.11 -5.42 11.64
CA ALA A 16 -8.55 -5.24 11.84
C ALA A 16 -8.97 -5.43 13.30
N GLY A 17 -8.20 -6.19 14.07
CA GLY A 17 -8.55 -6.60 15.43
C GLY A 17 -9.61 -7.72 15.46
N PRO A 18 -9.91 -8.29 16.64
CA PRO A 18 -10.91 -9.35 16.78
C PRO A 18 -12.26 -8.94 16.16
N PRO A 19 -12.94 -9.82 15.39
CA PRO A 19 -12.70 -11.26 15.17
C PRO A 19 -11.73 -11.60 14.02
N TYR A 20 -11.08 -10.62 13.40
CA TYR A 20 -10.24 -10.82 12.22
C TYR A 20 -8.75 -10.89 12.57
N GLU A 21 -8.03 -11.80 11.92
CA GLU A 21 -6.58 -11.89 12.02
C GLU A 21 -5.89 -10.86 11.14
N ASP A 22 -4.66 -10.50 11.52
CA ASP A 22 -3.85 -9.58 10.73
C ASP A 22 -3.39 -10.23 9.42
N ILE A 23 -3.57 -9.51 8.30
CA ILE A 23 -3.16 -9.98 6.98
C ILE A 23 -1.99 -9.14 6.50
N ALA A 24 -1.02 -9.75 5.83
CA ALA A 24 0.12 -9.04 5.29
C ALA A 24 0.42 -9.43 3.84
N PHE A 25 0.79 -8.43 3.03
CA PHE A 25 1.15 -8.60 1.62
C PHE A 25 2.57 -8.13 1.37
N LYS A 26 3.34 -8.89 0.57
CA LYS A 26 4.65 -8.47 0.07
C LYS A 26 4.46 -7.64 -1.19
N ILE A 27 4.91 -6.39 -1.15
CA ILE A 27 4.80 -5.41 -2.23
C ILE A 27 6.15 -4.81 -2.57
N VAL A 28 6.27 -4.16 -3.72
CA VAL A 28 7.46 -3.39 -4.07
C VAL A 28 7.58 -2.14 -3.18
N SER A 29 8.76 -1.93 -2.61
CA SER A 29 9.09 -0.79 -1.74
C SER A 29 9.44 0.45 -2.57
N ARG A 30 8.43 1.05 -3.21
CA ARG A 30 8.52 2.33 -3.91
C ARG A 30 7.55 3.35 -3.30
N GLU A 31 7.84 4.63 -3.50
CA GLU A 31 6.98 5.70 -2.98
C GLU A 31 5.57 5.64 -3.61
N TRP A 32 4.54 5.76 -2.78
CA TRP A 32 3.15 5.74 -3.23
C TRP A 32 2.69 7.14 -3.67
N GLU A 33 1.84 7.17 -4.69
CA GLU A 33 1.14 8.36 -5.14
C GLU A 33 -0.14 8.52 -4.29
N TYR A 34 -0.12 9.42 -3.32
CA TYR A 34 -1.26 9.68 -2.41
C TYR A 34 -2.34 10.61 -2.98
N SER A 35 -2.21 11.04 -4.24
CA SER A 35 -3.16 11.94 -4.87
C SER A 35 -4.48 11.23 -5.17
N TYR A 36 -5.58 11.69 -4.57
CA TYR A 36 -6.94 11.24 -4.88
C TYR A 36 -7.28 11.39 -6.37
N LYS A 37 -6.82 12.48 -7.02
CA LYS A 37 -6.98 12.69 -8.47
C LYS A 37 -6.26 11.65 -9.34
N ARG A 38 -5.34 10.89 -8.75
CA ARG A 38 -4.53 9.86 -9.42
C ARG A 38 -4.89 8.45 -8.96
N GLY A 39 -6.09 8.26 -8.40
CA GLY A 39 -6.62 6.93 -8.07
C GLY A 39 -6.23 6.40 -6.68
N PHE A 40 -5.62 7.22 -5.82
CA PHE A 40 -5.41 6.82 -4.43
C PHE A 40 -6.75 6.69 -3.70
N ARG A 41 -6.99 5.54 -3.08
CA ARG A 41 -8.15 5.28 -2.21
C ARG A 41 -7.69 4.51 -0.99
N CYS A 42 -8.06 4.96 0.20
CA CYS A 42 -7.88 4.24 1.44
C CYS A 42 -9.16 4.46 2.26
N GLN A 43 -10.10 3.52 2.19
CA GLN A 43 -11.41 3.66 2.81
C GLN A 43 -11.97 2.31 3.26
N PHE A 44 -12.61 2.29 4.42
CA PHE A 44 -13.45 1.19 4.88
C PHE A 44 -14.93 1.59 4.76
N HIS A 45 -15.72 0.86 3.96
CA HIS A 45 -17.15 1.10 3.81
C HIS A 45 -17.88 -0.20 3.44
N ASN A 46 -19.08 -0.40 3.97
CA ASN A 46 -19.88 -1.63 3.79
C ASN A 46 -19.10 -2.91 4.08
N ASN A 47 -18.33 -2.91 5.19
CA ASN A 47 -17.45 -4.01 5.60
C ASN A 47 -16.34 -4.36 4.60
N ILE A 48 -16.06 -3.52 3.61
CA ILE A 48 -15.00 -3.72 2.63
C ILE A 48 -13.92 -2.66 2.86
N PHE A 49 -12.72 -3.13 3.18
CA PHE A 49 -11.52 -2.28 3.18
C PHE A 49 -10.94 -2.18 1.77
N GLN A 50 -10.85 -0.96 1.26
CA GLN A 50 -10.33 -0.67 -0.07
C GLN A 50 -9.07 0.17 0.02
N LEU A 51 -7.96 -0.42 -0.37
CA LEU A 51 -6.70 0.28 -0.59
C LEU A 51 -6.29 0.19 -2.06
N TRP A 52 -6.35 1.33 -2.74
CA TRP A 52 -5.94 1.52 -4.12
C TRP A 52 -4.79 2.50 -4.11
N PHE A 53 -3.67 2.12 -4.71
CA PHE A 53 -2.52 2.99 -4.81
C PHE A 53 -1.79 2.72 -6.12
N HIS A 54 -1.11 3.75 -6.59
CA HIS A 54 -0.13 3.64 -7.65
C HIS A 54 1.23 4.05 -7.09
N PHE A 55 2.30 3.57 -7.70
CA PHE A 55 3.64 4.08 -7.40
C PHE A 55 3.84 5.42 -8.08
N LYS A 56 4.57 6.33 -7.41
CA LYS A 56 4.98 7.60 -8.03
C LYS A 56 5.81 7.32 -9.27
N ARG A 57 5.49 8.05 -10.34
CA ARG A 57 6.24 8.00 -11.59
C ARG A 57 7.10 9.25 -11.72
N TYR A 58 8.41 9.11 -11.47
CA TYR A 58 9.36 10.18 -11.72
C TYR A 58 9.60 10.28 -13.23
N ARG A 59 9.25 11.44 -13.80
CA ARG A 59 9.57 11.75 -15.20
C ARG A 59 10.86 12.53 -15.21
N TYR A 60 11.89 11.99 -15.86
CA TYR A 60 13.12 12.71 -16.09
C TYR A 60 12.83 13.97 -16.93
N ARG A 61 13.31 15.12 -16.48
CA ARG A 61 13.28 16.38 -17.23
C ARG A 61 14.72 16.62 -17.72
N ARG A 62 14.89 16.74 -19.03
CA ARG A 62 16.16 17.12 -19.68
C ARG A 62 16.32 18.62 -19.63
#